data_AF-A0A946DUW9-F1
#
_entry.id   AF-A0A946DUW9-F1
#
_cell.length_a   1.000
_cell.length_b   1.000
_cell.length_c   1.000
_cell.angle_alpha   90.00
_cell.angle_beta   90.00
_cell.angle_gamma   90.00
#
_symmetry.space_group_name_H-M   'P 1'
#
loop_
_entity.id
_entity.type
_entity.pdbx_description
1 polymer ?
#
loop_
_entity_poly.entity_id
_entity_poly.type
_entity_poly.pdbx_seq_one_letter_code
_entity_poly.pdbx_strand_id
1 'polypeptide(L)'
;MDEPSPTPSRRHIVLQLLLRAAVYLFLTLTMYVLSIGPMYWRWYESYAMHHSHEEALAYADRVSLFYLPLLEACNRSEHISAYVNWYIDFWV
;
A
#
# COMPACT_ATOMS: atom_id res chain seq x y z
N MET A 1 37.50 3.25 -37.63
CA MET A 1 36.77 1.96 -37.59
C MET A 1 35.91 2.02 -36.35
N ASP A 2 34.62 2.29 -36.51
CA ASP A 2 33.67 2.29 -35.40
C ASP A 2 33.26 0.83 -35.15
N GLU A 3 33.63 0.31 -33.98
CA GLU A 3 33.17 -0.98 -33.50
C GLU A 3 31.65 -0.91 -33.25
N PRO A 4 30.85 -1.83 -33.82
CA PRO A 4 29.42 -1.83 -33.57
C PRO A 4 29.17 -2.19 -32.10
N SER A 5 28.58 -1.25 -31.35
CA SER A 5 28.21 -1.46 -29.95
C SER A 5 27.29 -2.69 -29.81
N PRO A 6 27.55 -3.62 -28.88
CA PRO A 6 26.70 -4.79 -28.68
C PRO A 6 25.29 -4.35 -28.29
N THR A 7 24.31 -4.67 -29.13
CA THR A 7 22.90 -4.39 -28.82
C THR A 7 22.45 -5.26 -27.65
N PRO A 8 21.89 -4.69 -26.58
CA PRO A 8 21.48 -5.47 -25.42
C PRO A 8 20.39 -6.46 -25.83
N SER A 9 20.56 -7.74 -25.45
CA SER A 9 19.59 -8.77 -25.82
C SER A 9 18.22 -8.46 -25.19
N ARG A 10 17.14 -8.72 -25.94
CA ARG A 10 15.75 -8.42 -25.54
C ARG A 10 15.40 -8.94 -24.13
N ARG A 11 16.02 -10.06 -23.71
CA ARG A 11 15.87 -10.63 -22.36
C ARG A 11 16.46 -9.74 -21.26
N HIS A 12 17.62 -9.12 -21.48
CA HIS A 12 18.22 -8.20 -20.50
C HIS A 12 17.38 -6.94 -20.31
N ILE A 13 16.79 -6.42 -21.40
CA ILE A 13 15.90 -5.25 -21.33
C ILE A 13 14.64 -5.58 -20.51
N VAL A 14 14.00 -6.73 -20.79
CA VAL A 14 12.81 -7.17 -20.04
C VAL A 14 13.14 -7.41 -18.56
N LEU A 15 14.26 -8.06 -18.25
CA LEU A 15 14.68 -8.32 -16.87
C LEU A 15 14.97 -7.02 -16.12
N GLN A 16 15.62 -6.04 -16.75
CA GLN A 16 15.84 -4.72 -16.16
C GLN A 16 14.52 -3.98 -15.90
N LEU A 17 13.54 -4.08 -16.81
CA LEU A 17 12.22 -3.49 -16.61
C LEU A 17 11.47 -4.14 -15.45
N LEU A 18 11.48 -5.47 -15.37
CA LEU A 18 10.88 -6.21 -14.27
C LEU A 18 11.52 -5.86 -12.93
N LEU A 19 12.85 -5.74 -12.89
CA LEU A 19 13.57 -5.39 -11.68
C LEU A 19 13.25 -3.95 -11.23
N ARG A 20 13.19 -3.00 -12.17
CA ARG A 20 12.74 -1.63 -11.88
C ARG A 20 11.30 -1.61 -11.38
N ALA A 21 10.40 -2.34 -12.02
CA ALA A 21 9.00 -2.44 -11.60
C ALA A 21 8.88 -3.02 -10.18
N ALA A 22 9.66 -4.05 -9.85
CA ALA A 22 9.69 -4.62 -8.50
C ALA A 22 10.19 -3.61 -7.46
N VAL A 23 11.23 -2.83 -7.79
CA VAL A 23 11.73 -1.76 -6.91
C VAL A 23 10.69 -0.67 -6.70
N TYR A 24 10.03 -0.20 -7.76
CA TYR A 24 8.97 0.81 -7.64
C TYR A 24 7.77 0.30 -6.85
N LEU A 25 7.37 -0.96 -7.06
CA LEU A 25 6.31 -1.59 -6.29
C LEU A 25 6.68 -1.68 -4.82
N PHE A 26 7.90 -2.11 -4.50
CA PHE A 26 8.40 -2.18 -3.13
C PHE A 26 8.40 -0.80 -2.44
N LEU A 27 8.89 0.23 -3.13
CA LEU A 27 8.87 1.60 -2.62
C LEU A 27 7.44 2.10 -2.39
N THR A 28 6.55 1.85 -3.34
CA THR A 28 5.13 2.24 -3.25
C THR A 28 4.45 1.55 -2.06
N LEU A 29 4.67 0.25 -1.89
CA LEU A 29 4.11 -0.51 -0.78
C LEU A 29 4.69 -0.07 0.57
N THR A 30 5.98 0.25 0.61
CA THR A 30 6.63 0.80 1.82
C THR A 30 6.02 2.16 2.18
N MET A 31 5.88 3.07 1.22
CA MET A 31 5.24 4.36 1.46
C MET A 31 3.77 4.22 1.87
N TYR A 32 3.04 3.28 1.25
CA TYR A 32 1.67 2.94 1.64
C TYR A 32 1.60 2.54 3.11
N VAL A 33 2.41 1.57 3.54
CA VAL A 33 2.42 1.11 4.94
C VAL A 33 2.81 2.25 5.88
N LEU A 34 3.84 3.02 5.52
CA LEU A 34 4.30 4.14 6.34
C LEU A 34 3.23 5.22 6.52
N SER A 35 2.38 5.45 5.52
CA SER A 35 1.30 6.45 5.62
C SER A 35 0.12 6.03 6.51
N ILE A 36 -0.06 4.74 6.81
CA ILE A 36 -1.18 4.23 7.62
C ILE A 36 -1.16 4.81 9.03
N GLY A 37 0.01 4.87 9.68
CA GLY A 37 0.14 5.41 11.03
C GLY A 37 -0.33 6.87 11.16
N PRO A 38 0.32 7.84 10.50
CA PRO A 38 -0.03 9.24 10.61
C PRO A 38 -1.40 9.59 10.01
N MET A 39 -1.94 8.79 9.08
CA MET A 39 -3.29 8.99 8.55
C MET A 39 -4.39 8.32 9.40
N TYR A 40 -4.03 7.56 10.44
CA TYR A 40 -4.98 6.79 11.23
C TYR A 40 -6.09 7.66 11.82
N TRP A 41 -5.74 8.85 12.35
CA TRP A 41 -6.73 9.73 12.95
C TRP A 41 -7.80 10.21 11.98
N ARG A 42 -7.44 10.50 10.72
CA ARG A 42 -8.41 10.91 9.70
C ARG A 42 -9.35 9.78 9.32
N TRP A 43 -8.83 8.55 9.29
CA TRP A 43 -9.64 7.37 9.12
C TRP A 43 -10.57 7.14 10.31
N TYR A 44 -10.05 7.26 11.54
CA TYR A 44 -10.82 7.10 12.78
C TYR A 44 -11.97 8.11 12.88
N GLU A 45 -11.72 9.38 12.53
CA GLU A 45 -12.77 10.41 12.47
C GLU A 45 -13.85 10.07 11.43
N SER A 46 -13.45 9.63 10.23
CA SER A 46 -14.38 9.21 9.20
C SER A 46 -15.23 8.00 9.64
N TYR A 47 -14.59 7.01 10.29
CA TYR A 47 -15.24 5.80 10.76
C TYR A 47 -16.15 6.06 11.96
N ALA A 48 -15.72 6.87 12.93
CA ALA A 48 -16.51 7.19 14.13
C ALA A 48 -17.81 7.93 13.80
N MET A 49 -17.86 8.69 12.70
CA MET A 49 -19.08 9.35 12.23
C MET A 49 -20.06 8.41 11.52
N HIS A 50 -19.65 7.21 11.11
CA HIS A 50 -20.45 6.29 10.29
C HIS A 50 -20.48 4.92 10.97
N HIS A 51 -21.49 4.69 11.82
CA HIS A 51 -21.62 3.48 12.63
C HIS A 51 -21.87 2.19 11.83
N SER A 52 -22.15 2.27 10.52
CA SER A 52 -22.38 1.11 9.68
C SER A 52 -21.35 1.01 8.55
N HIS A 53 -20.81 -0.20 8.33
CA HIS A 53 -19.82 -0.52 7.29
C HIS A 53 -20.34 -0.20 5.87
N GLU A 54 -21.67 -0.21 5.70
CA GLU A 54 -22.36 0.11 4.44
C GLU A 54 -22.41 1.62 4.17
N GLU A 55 -22.63 2.45 5.19
CA GLU A 55 -22.64 3.91 5.08
C GLU A 55 -21.22 4.49 4.97
N ALA A 56 -20.23 3.87 5.60
CA ALA A 56 -18.82 4.23 5.43
C ALA A 56 -18.34 4.06 3.98
N LEU A 57 -18.90 3.09 3.26
CA LEU A 57 -18.59 2.83 1.85
C LEU A 57 -19.36 3.78 0.91
N ALA A 58 -20.56 4.21 1.31
CA ALA A 58 -21.35 5.22 0.61
C ALA A 58 -20.78 6.64 0.78
N TYR A 59 -20.18 6.93 1.94
CA TYR A 59 -19.52 8.19 2.27
C TYR A 59 -18.00 8.09 2.21
N ALA A 60 -17.48 7.24 1.32
CA ALA A 60 -16.07 6.92 1.27
C ALA A 60 -15.23 8.16 0.93
N ASP A 61 -14.73 8.84 1.95
CA ASP A 61 -13.63 9.79 1.79
C ASP A 61 -12.43 9.03 1.19
N ARG A 62 -11.58 9.74 0.44
CA ARG A 62 -10.42 9.12 -0.24
C ARG A 62 -9.50 8.41 0.75
N VAL A 63 -9.50 8.87 2.00
CA VAL A 63 -8.78 8.26 3.12
C VAL A 63 -9.37 6.89 3.45
N SER A 64 -10.69 6.73 3.52
CA SER A 64 -11.34 5.46 3.88
C SER A 64 -11.11 4.36 2.85
N LEU A 65 -11.13 4.72 1.56
CA LEU A 65 -10.78 3.79 0.47
C LEU A 65 -9.34 3.27 0.58
N PHE A 66 -8.44 4.08 1.11
CA PHE A 66 -7.03 3.72 1.28
C PHE A 66 -6.84 2.59 2.30
N TYR A 67 -7.74 2.47 3.28
CA TYR A 67 -7.68 1.46 4.34
C TYR A 67 -8.42 0.16 4.00
N LEU A 68 -9.30 0.15 2.99
CA LEU A 68 -10.07 -1.05 2.62
C LEU A 68 -9.21 -2.30 2.34
N PRO A 69 -8.12 -2.21 1.54
CA PRO A 69 -7.27 -3.38 1.29
C PRO A 69 -6.60 -3.90 2.56
N LEU A 70 -6.23 -2.98 3.46
CA LEU A 70 -5.63 -3.29 4.75
C LEU A 70 -6.63 -3.99 5.67
N LEU A 71 -7.85 -3.46 5.75
CA LEU A 71 -8.94 -4.04 6.55
C LEU A 71 -9.26 -5.47 6.08
N GLU A 72 -9.35 -5.67 4.76
CA GLU A 72 -9.54 -7.00 4.19
C GLU A 72 -8.37 -7.94 4.52
N ALA A 73 -7.13 -7.45 4.50
CA ALA A 73 -5.96 -8.25 4.90
C ALA A 73 -6.00 -8.62 6.40
N CYS A 74 -6.42 -7.70 7.26
CA CYS A 74 -6.61 -7.94 8.69
C CYS A 74 -7.74 -8.95 8.95
N ASN A 75 -8.85 -8.88 8.20
CA ASN A 75 -9.96 -9.84 8.31
C ASN A 75 -9.56 -11.26 7.90
N ARG A 76 -8.58 -11.40 7.00
CA ARG A 76 -8.09 -12.70 6.54
C ARG A 76 -7.01 -13.31 7.44
N SER A 77 -6.35 -12.52 8.27
CA SER A 77 -5.23 -12.98 9.09
C SER A 77 -5.10 -12.21 10.38
N GLU A 78 -5.25 -12.92 11.49
CA GLU A 78 -5.05 -12.38 12.84
C GLU A 78 -3.64 -11.83 13.05
N HIS A 79 -2.63 -12.43 12.43
CA HIS A 79 -1.25 -11.95 12.52
C HIS A 79 -1.07 -10.59 11.84
N ILE A 80 -1.71 -10.38 10.69
CA ILE A 80 -1.68 -9.10 9.98
C ILE A 80 -2.38 -8.05 10.83
N SER A 81 -3.55 -8.38 11.37
CA SER A 81 -4.29 -7.51 12.29
C SER A 81 -3.44 -7.09 13.49
N ALA A 82 -2.80 -8.06 14.17
CA ALA A 82 -1.93 -7.78 15.32
C ALA A 82 -0.73 -6.87 14.96
N TYR A 83 -0.08 -7.12 13.83
CA TYR A 83 1.04 -6.30 13.38
C TYR A 83 0.61 -4.88 12.99
N VAL A 84 -0.51 -4.74 12.29
CA VAL A 84 -1.07 -3.44 11.89
C VAL A 84 -1.48 -2.64 13.12
N ASN A 85 -2.13 -3.27 14.10
CA ASN A 85 -2.50 -2.61 15.36
C ASN A 85 -1.26 -2.18 16.13
N TRP A 86 -0.25 -3.05 16.29
CA TRP A 86 1.02 -2.67 16.92
C TRP A 86 1.69 -1.48 16.19
N TYR A 87 1.64 -1.47 14.86
CA TYR A 87 2.17 -0.38 14.07
C TYR A 87 1.38 0.91 14.29
N ILE A 88 0.05 0.87 14.30
CA ILE A 88 -0.81 2.04 14.56
C ILE A 88 -0.59 2.57 15.99
N ASP A 89 -0.48 1.68 16.98
CA ASP A 89 -0.22 2.02 18.39
C ASP A 89 1.11 2.77 18.58
N PHE A 90 2.07 2.59 17.67
CA PHE A 90 3.31 3.36 17.69
C PHE A 90 3.10 4.85 17.34
N TRP A 91 2.02 5.20 16.64
CA TRP A 91 1.71 6.56 16.17
C TRP A 91 0.67 7.30 17.00
N VAL A 92 -0.04 6.58 17.88
CA VAL A 92 -1.16 7.07 18.71
C VAL A 92 -0.71 7.22 20.16
#